data_AF-A0A098E8V0-F1
#
_entry.id   AF-A0A098E8V0-F1
#
_cell.length_a   1.000
_cell.length_b   1.000
_cell.length_c   1.000
_cell.angle_alpha   90.00
_cell.angle_beta   90.00
_cell.angle_gamma   90.00
#
_symmetry.space_group_name_H-M   'P 1'
#
loop_
_entity.id
_entity.type
_entity.pdbx_description
1 polymer ?
#
loop_
_entity_poly.entity_id
_entity_poly.type
_entity_poly.pdbx_seq_one_letter_code
_entity_poly.pdbx_strand_id
1 'polypeptide(L)'
;MFVQSEKFVEAHGGKIWDIFVYGQESNQTTWKLCKMNLAIRGIDSNIKWGDAFHNDQHNDLKADFVLANPPFNDSDWKGELLSDDVRWKYGLPPKGNANFAWIQHFIHHLSPSGVAGFVLANGSMSSNTSNEGEIRKNMINSDIVDRL
;
A
#
# COMPACT_ATOMS: atom_id res chain seq x y z
N MET A 1 -6.31 6.27 -8.40
CA MET A 1 -5.03 6.90 -8.02
C MET A 1 -4.11 7.06 -9.23
N PHE A 2 -3.78 6.02 -10.00
CA PHE A 2 -2.87 6.15 -11.16
C PHE A 2 -3.29 7.17 -12.24
N VAL A 3 -4.60 7.30 -12.50
CA VAL A 3 -5.15 8.33 -13.42
C VAL A 3 -4.93 9.76 -12.91
N GLN A 4 -4.81 9.96 -11.60
CA GLN A 4 -4.49 11.27 -11.03
C GLN A 4 -2.98 11.52 -11.04
N SER A 5 -2.15 10.48 -10.95
CA SER A 5 -0.69 10.59 -11.08
C SER A 5 -0.29 11.08 -12.47
N GLU A 6 -0.95 10.61 -13.53
CA GLU A 6 -0.79 11.13 -14.90
C GLU A 6 -1.04 12.64 -14.96
N LYS A 7 -2.21 13.08 -14.50
CA LYS A 7 -2.58 14.51 -14.46
C LYS A 7 -1.60 15.34 -13.62
N PHE A 8 -1.07 14.78 -12.54
CA PHE A 8 -0.08 15.45 -11.71
C PHE A 8 1.24 15.64 -12.46
N VAL A 9 1.73 14.60 -13.15
CA VAL A 9 2.97 14.65 -13.95
C VAL A 9 2.82 15.68 -15.07
N GLU A 10 1.70 15.66 -15.82
CA GLU A 10 1.41 16.65 -16.85
C GLU A 10 1.34 18.08 -16.31
N ALA A 11 0.67 18.28 -15.17
CA ALA A 11 0.51 19.60 -14.55
C ALA A 11 1.83 20.20 -14.04
N HIS A 12 2.85 19.38 -13.80
CA HIS A 12 4.17 19.81 -13.33
C HIS A 12 5.25 19.73 -14.42
N GLY A 13 4.85 19.59 -15.69
CA GLY A 13 5.76 19.63 -16.84
C GLY A 13 6.59 18.35 -17.06
N GLY A 14 6.27 17.26 -16.36
CA GLY A 14 6.84 15.94 -16.62
C GLY A 14 6.16 15.27 -17.81
N LYS A 15 6.74 14.16 -18.28
CA LYS A 15 6.18 13.32 -19.35
C LYS A 15 5.61 12.04 -18.74
N ILE A 16 4.56 11.50 -19.36
CA ILE A 16 3.93 10.26 -18.92
C ILE A 16 4.90 9.06 -18.86
N TRP A 17 5.96 9.10 -19.68
CA TRP A 17 7.04 8.10 -19.72
C TRP A 17 8.06 8.23 -18.58
N ASP A 18 7.98 9.31 -17.79
CA ASP A 18 8.85 9.50 -16.62
C ASP A 18 8.36 8.70 -15.41
N ILE A 19 7.21 8.04 -15.51
CA ILE A 19 6.65 7.18 -14.47
C ILE A 19 6.43 5.76 -14.98
N PHE A 20 6.73 4.78 -14.14
CA PHE A 20 6.39 3.38 -14.38
C PHE A 20 5.50 2.89 -13.25
N VAL A 21 4.30 2.41 -13.58
CA VAL A 21 3.29 2.06 -12.57
C VAL A 21 3.39 0.59 -12.19
N TYR A 22 3.61 0.34 -10.89
CA TYR A 22 3.46 -0.99 -10.30
C TYR A 22 2.17 -1.06 -9.51
N GLY A 23 1.55 -2.24 -9.48
CA GLY A 23 0.35 -2.46 -8.68
C GLY A 23 -0.03 -3.92 -8.60
N GLN A 24 -0.90 -4.22 -7.66
CA GLN A 24 -1.44 -5.55 -7.43
C GLN A 24 -2.90 -5.47 -7.02
N GLU A 25 -3.72 -6.36 -7.54
CA GLU A 25 -5.16 -6.43 -7.28
C GLU A 25 -5.58 -7.89 -7.15
N SER A 26 -6.33 -8.23 -6.12
CA SER A 26 -6.75 -9.60 -5.83
C SER A 26 -8.00 -9.99 -6.63
N ASN A 27 -8.89 -9.04 -6.91
CA ASN A 27 -10.09 -9.26 -7.70
C ASN A 27 -9.76 -9.28 -9.20
N GLN A 28 -9.96 -10.43 -9.85
CA GLN A 28 -9.60 -10.60 -11.26
C GLN A 28 -10.33 -9.61 -12.21
N THR A 29 -11.59 -9.28 -11.93
CA THR A 29 -12.36 -8.34 -12.75
C THR A 29 -11.81 -6.92 -12.59
N THR A 30 -11.57 -6.47 -11.35
CA THR A 30 -10.95 -5.17 -11.07
C THR A 30 -9.56 -5.06 -11.70
N TRP A 31 -8.77 -6.13 -11.64
CA TRP A 31 -7.45 -6.21 -12.28
C TRP A 31 -7.54 -5.99 -13.79
N LYS A 32 -8.46 -6.68 -14.48
CA LYS A 32 -8.67 -6.49 -15.94
C LYS A 32 -9.08 -5.05 -16.26
N LEU A 33 -10.02 -4.49 -15.49
CA LEU A 33 -10.46 -3.10 -15.66
C LEU A 33 -9.32 -2.11 -15.45
N CYS A 34 -8.46 -2.31 -14.45
CA CYS A 34 -7.29 -1.48 -14.20
C CYS A 34 -6.32 -1.51 -15.39
N LYS A 35 -5.99 -2.71 -15.89
CA LYS A 35 -5.11 -2.85 -17.07
C LYS A 35 -5.68 -2.17 -18.32
N MET A 36 -6.97 -2.34 -18.58
CA MET A 36 -7.64 -1.64 -19.70
C MET A 36 -7.59 -0.12 -19.52
N ASN A 37 -7.80 0.36 -18.30
CA ASN A 37 -7.80 1.79 -17.97
C ASN A 37 -6.42 2.43 -18.22
N LEU A 38 -5.34 1.74 -17.82
CA LEU A 38 -3.96 2.20 -18.04
C LEU A 38 -3.57 2.13 -19.52
N ALA A 39 -3.98 1.07 -20.23
CA ALA A 39 -3.70 0.92 -21.66
C ALA A 39 -4.36 2.02 -22.51
N ILE A 40 -5.60 2.40 -22.20
CA ILE A 40 -6.31 3.50 -22.89
C ILE A 40 -5.57 4.84 -22.72
N ARG A 41 -4.83 5.01 -21.62
CA ARG A 41 -4.06 6.23 -21.30
C ARG A 41 -2.60 6.17 -21.77
N GLY A 42 -2.15 5.04 -22.32
CA GLY A 42 -0.76 4.86 -22.72
C GLY A 42 0.21 4.88 -21.54
N ILE A 43 -0.22 4.48 -20.34
CA ILE A 43 0.64 4.41 -19.15
C ILE A 43 1.30 3.03 -19.07
N ASP A 44 2.62 3.01 -19.12
CA ASP A 44 3.39 1.79 -18.91
C ASP A 44 3.24 1.28 -17.49
N SER A 45 2.94 -0.02 -17.36
CA SER A 45 2.61 -0.60 -16.07
C SER A 45 2.89 -2.10 -15.95
N ASN A 46 3.19 -2.53 -14.72
CA ASN A 46 3.28 -3.91 -14.31
C ASN A 46 2.24 -4.20 -13.21
N ILE A 47 0.98 -4.35 -13.62
CA ILE A 47 -0.12 -4.68 -12.71
C ILE A 47 -0.29 -6.20 -12.62
N LYS A 48 -0.12 -6.73 -11.40
CA LYS A 48 -0.19 -8.17 -11.10
C LYS A 48 -1.55 -8.54 -10.51
N TRP A 49 -1.96 -9.78 -10.74
CA TRP A 49 -3.16 -10.35 -10.13
C TRP A 49 -2.75 -11.25 -8.98
N GLY A 50 -3.33 -11.04 -7.80
CA GLY A 50 -3.06 -11.86 -6.61
C GLY A 50 -3.30 -11.10 -5.31
N ASP A 51 -3.38 -11.83 -4.21
CA ASP A 51 -3.47 -11.26 -2.87
C ASP A 51 -2.12 -10.68 -2.43
N ALA A 52 -2.08 -9.40 -2.03
CA ALA A 52 -0.84 -8.71 -1.69
C ALA A 52 -0.19 -9.23 -0.40
N PHE A 53 -0.96 -9.83 0.50
CA PHE A 53 -0.41 -10.39 1.72
C PHE A 53 0.17 -11.79 1.50
N HIS A 54 -0.57 -12.69 0.85
CA HIS A 54 -0.20 -14.11 0.75
C HIS A 54 0.56 -14.46 -0.52
N ASN A 55 0.50 -13.60 -1.53
CA ASN A 55 1.14 -13.82 -2.80
C ASN A 55 1.61 -12.49 -3.38
N ASP A 56 2.52 -11.83 -2.68
CA ASP A 56 3.14 -10.60 -3.15
C ASP A 56 3.92 -10.86 -4.45
N GLN A 57 3.49 -10.19 -5.51
CA GLN A 57 4.03 -10.32 -6.85
C GLN A 57 5.17 -9.33 -7.14
N HIS A 58 5.48 -8.46 -6.18
CA HIS A 58 6.49 -7.41 -6.26
C HIS A 58 7.41 -7.41 -5.02
N ASN A 59 7.77 -8.60 -4.51
CA ASN A 59 8.56 -8.78 -3.28
C ASN A 59 9.80 -7.86 -3.16
N ASP A 60 10.56 -7.71 -4.24
CA ASP A 60 11.80 -6.92 -4.25
C ASP A 60 11.60 -5.45 -4.64
N LEU A 61 10.39 -5.04 -4.97
CA LEU A 61 10.11 -3.67 -5.38
C LEU A 61 10.29 -2.72 -4.19
N LYS A 62 11.12 -1.69 -4.40
CA LYS A 62 11.24 -0.51 -3.55
C LYS A 62 10.84 0.72 -4.35
N ALA A 63 9.61 1.17 -4.15
CA ALA A 63 9.02 2.29 -4.86
C ALA A 63 9.39 3.62 -4.19
N ASP A 64 9.57 4.67 -4.98
CA ASP A 64 9.74 6.03 -4.48
C ASP A 64 8.43 6.63 -4.00
N PHE A 65 7.31 6.20 -4.58
CA PHE A 65 5.99 6.64 -4.19
C PHE A 65 5.03 5.46 -4.05
N VAL A 66 4.34 5.38 -2.92
CA VAL A 66 3.24 4.43 -2.73
C VAL A 66 1.95 5.22 -2.54
N LEU A 67 0.94 4.92 -3.36
CA LEU A 67 -0.39 5.50 -3.25
C LEU A 67 -1.43 4.39 -3.11
N ALA A 68 -2.19 4.40 -2.02
CA ALA A 68 -3.15 3.34 -1.74
C ALA A 68 -4.44 3.81 -1.08
N ASN A 69 -5.52 3.07 -1.34
CA ASN A 69 -6.80 3.17 -0.66
C ASN A 69 -7.27 1.74 -0.41
N PRO A 70 -6.64 1.04 0.56
CA PRO A 70 -6.94 -0.36 0.82
C PRO A 70 -8.36 -0.53 1.39
N PRO A 71 -8.92 -1.75 1.36
CA PRO A 71 -10.17 -2.04 2.06
C PRO A 71 -10.00 -1.75 3.57
N PHE A 72 -10.95 -1.01 4.14
CA PHE A 72 -10.88 -0.61 5.55
C PHE A 72 -11.40 -1.71 6.47
N ASN A 73 -10.71 -1.91 7.60
CA ASN A 73 -11.14 -2.82 8.67
C ASN A 73 -11.40 -4.25 8.17
N ASP A 74 -10.62 -4.69 7.19
CA ASP A 74 -10.72 -6.05 6.68
C ASP A 74 -10.32 -7.04 7.77
N SER A 75 -11.25 -7.93 8.11
CA SER A 75 -11.08 -8.96 9.13
C SER A 75 -10.83 -10.36 8.53
N ASP A 76 -11.03 -10.54 7.22
CA ASP A 76 -10.85 -11.81 6.52
C ASP A 76 -9.53 -11.84 5.71
N TRP A 77 -8.57 -11.01 6.11
CA TRP A 77 -7.24 -10.95 5.51
C TRP A 77 -6.30 -12.07 5.97
N LYS A 78 -6.78 -13.06 6.74
CA LYS A 78 -6.04 -14.29 7.14
C LYS A 78 -4.68 -14.05 7.82
N GLY A 79 -4.57 -12.99 8.63
CA GLY A 79 -3.33 -12.60 9.29
C GLY A 79 -2.70 -13.66 10.20
N GLU A 80 -3.45 -14.67 10.65
CA GLU A 80 -2.93 -15.81 11.40
C GLU A 80 -1.86 -16.61 10.66
N LEU A 81 -1.91 -16.64 9.32
CA LEU A 81 -0.95 -17.34 8.48
C LEU A 81 0.37 -16.58 8.32
N LEU A 82 0.43 -15.33 8.79
CA LEU A 82 1.53 -14.41 8.54
C LEU A 82 2.22 -13.99 9.85
N SER A 83 2.16 -14.80 10.91
CA SER A 83 2.65 -14.40 12.23
C SER A 83 4.15 -14.02 12.27
N ASP A 84 4.97 -14.64 11.41
CA ASP A 84 6.42 -14.42 11.33
C ASP A 84 6.86 -13.63 10.08
N ASP A 85 5.93 -12.89 9.46
CA ASP A 85 6.22 -12.17 8.22
C ASP A 85 7.21 -11.01 8.44
N VAL A 86 8.18 -10.89 7.54
CA VAL A 86 9.23 -9.86 7.57
C VAL A 86 8.69 -8.43 7.50
N ARG A 87 7.45 -8.23 7.05
CA ARG A 87 6.80 -6.92 6.98
C ARG A 87 6.46 -6.37 8.36
N TRP A 88 6.30 -7.20 9.40
CA TRP A 88 5.81 -6.78 10.73
C TRP A 88 6.88 -6.16 11.64
N LYS A 89 7.69 -5.26 11.10
CA LYS A 89 8.82 -4.61 11.79
C LYS A 89 8.41 -3.81 13.03
N TYR A 90 7.20 -3.26 13.06
CA TYR A 90 6.73 -2.39 14.13
C TYR A 90 5.76 -3.11 15.08
N GLY A 91 5.53 -4.40 14.86
CA GLY A 91 4.66 -5.25 15.66
C GLY A 91 3.66 -6.02 14.80
N LEU A 92 3.18 -7.14 15.34
CA LEU A 92 2.24 -8.01 14.67
C LEU A 92 0.86 -7.32 14.50
N PRO A 93 0.33 -7.17 13.26
CA PRO A 93 -0.97 -6.56 13.04
C PRO A 93 -2.13 -7.35 13.67
N PRO A 94 -3.24 -6.69 14.01
CA PRO A 94 -4.45 -7.36 14.48
C PRO A 94 -5.01 -8.33 13.43
N LYS A 95 -5.26 -9.60 13.81
CA LYS A 95 -5.89 -10.58 12.91
C LYS A 95 -7.26 -10.14 12.40
N GLY A 96 -8.02 -9.42 13.22
CA GLY A 96 -9.34 -8.90 12.85
C GLY A 96 -9.34 -7.54 12.14
N ASN A 97 -8.16 -6.94 11.86
CA ASN A 97 -8.09 -5.65 11.16
C ASN A 97 -6.78 -5.49 10.38
N ALA A 98 -6.88 -5.50 9.05
CA ALA A 98 -5.74 -5.37 8.14
C ALA A 98 -5.14 -3.95 8.04
N ASN A 99 -5.72 -2.92 8.67
CA ASN A 99 -5.27 -1.53 8.48
C ASN A 99 -3.76 -1.34 8.74
N PHE A 100 -3.26 -1.85 9.86
CA PHE A 100 -1.82 -1.78 10.19
C PHE A 100 -0.98 -2.82 9.43
N ALA A 101 -1.60 -3.87 8.88
CA ALA A 101 -0.94 -4.77 7.94
C ALA A 101 -0.64 -4.05 6.62
N TRP A 102 -1.61 -3.27 6.10
CA TRP A 102 -1.41 -2.44 4.90
C TRP A 102 -0.33 -1.39 5.08
N ILE A 103 -0.33 -0.65 6.20
CA ILE A 103 0.70 0.35 6.48
C ILE A 103 2.10 -0.28 6.44
N GLN A 104 2.28 -1.40 7.15
CA GLN A 104 3.56 -2.10 7.20
C GLN A 104 3.96 -2.71 5.86
N HIS A 105 3.01 -3.18 5.06
CA HIS A 105 3.26 -3.62 3.69
C HIS A 105 3.74 -2.46 2.81
N PHE A 106 3.12 -1.28 2.88
CA PHE A 106 3.58 -0.10 2.13
C PHE A 106 4.98 0.34 2.53
N ILE A 107 5.27 0.38 3.84
CA ILE A 107 6.61 0.70 4.36
C ILE A 107 7.64 -0.32 3.86
N HIS A 108 7.29 -1.61 3.83
CA HIS A 108 8.18 -2.65 3.34
C HIS A 108 8.58 -2.41 1.88
N HIS A 109 7.67 -1.97 1.02
CA HIS A 109 7.94 -1.67 -0.40
C HIS A 109 8.38 -0.23 -0.66
N LEU A 110 8.65 0.58 0.36
CA LEU A 110 9.11 1.94 0.17
C LEU A 110 10.64 1.97 0.05
N SER A 111 11.16 2.77 -0.88
CA SER A 111 12.59 3.05 -0.93
C SER A 111 13.01 3.87 0.31
N PRO A 112 14.31 3.90 0.69
CA PRO A 112 14.76 4.66 1.86
C PRO A 112 14.43 6.17 1.81
N SER A 113 14.24 6.73 0.62
CA SER A 113 13.85 8.12 0.38
C SER A 113 12.41 8.25 -0.13
N GLY A 114 11.65 7.17 -0.14
CA GLY A 114 10.31 7.13 -0.71
C GLY A 114 9.26 7.72 0.23
N VAL A 115 8.11 8.08 -0.34
CA VAL A 115 6.97 8.64 0.39
C VAL A 115 5.71 7.83 0.10
N ALA A 116 4.99 7.45 1.15
CA ALA A 116 3.70 6.76 1.05
C ALA A 116 2.55 7.69 1.42
N GLY A 117 1.53 7.75 0.58
CA GLY A 117 0.27 8.46 0.83
C GLY A 117 -0.91 7.50 0.69
N PHE A 118 -1.69 7.32 1.75
CA PHE A 118 -2.82 6.40 1.72
C PHE A 118 -3.95 6.86 2.62
N VAL A 119 -5.14 6.31 2.38
CA VAL A 119 -6.34 6.60 3.17
C VAL A 119 -6.64 5.41 4.08
N LEU A 120 -7.01 5.68 5.33
CA LEU A 120 -7.46 4.68 6.31
C LEU A 120 -8.69 5.19 7.06
N ALA A 121 -9.41 4.28 7.73
CA ALA A 121 -10.51 4.64 8.60
C ALA A 121 -10.04 5.47 9.81
N ASN A 122 -10.79 6.50 10.20
CA ASN A 122 -10.46 7.43 11.30
C ASN A 122 -10.04 6.73 12.61
N GLY A 123 -10.59 5.54 12.88
CA GLY A 123 -10.24 4.75 14.07
C GLY A 123 -8.75 4.41 14.16
N SER A 124 -8.03 4.31 13.03
CA SER A 124 -6.59 4.00 13.01
C SER A 124 -5.73 5.04 13.74
N MET A 125 -6.22 6.28 13.90
CA MET A 125 -5.46 7.36 14.54
C MET A 125 -5.49 7.30 16.08
N SER A 126 -6.56 6.79 16.68
CA SER A 126 -6.79 6.88 18.13
C SER A 126 -7.11 5.53 18.80
N SER A 127 -7.41 4.50 18.02
CA SER A 127 -7.71 3.18 18.55
C SER A 127 -6.52 2.61 19.30
N ASN A 128 -6.79 2.08 20.49
CA ASN A 128 -5.86 1.27 21.28
C ASN A 128 -6.25 -0.20 21.27
N THR A 129 -7.22 -0.60 20.43
CA THR A 129 -7.64 -2.00 20.37
C THR A 129 -6.56 -2.85 19.72
N SER A 130 -6.45 -4.10 20.17
CA SER A 130 -5.75 -5.16 19.43
C SER A 130 -4.32 -4.84 19.01
N ASN A 131 -3.53 -4.16 19.86
CA ASN A 131 -2.11 -3.81 19.64
C ASN A 131 -1.84 -2.64 18.68
N GLU A 132 -2.87 -1.99 18.14
CA GLU A 132 -2.72 -0.86 17.21
C GLU A 132 -1.97 0.33 17.83
N GLY A 133 -2.19 0.57 19.13
CA GLY A 133 -1.51 1.65 19.87
C GLY A 133 0.00 1.46 19.97
N GLU A 134 0.46 0.23 20.22
CA GLU A 134 1.91 -0.06 20.30
C GLU A 134 2.56 -0.02 18.92
N ILE A 135 1.90 -0.54 17.89
CA ILE A 135 2.41 -0.43 16.50
C ILE A 135 2.56 1.04 16.11
N ARG A 136 1.53 1.86 16.37
CA ARG A 136 1.57 3.31 16.10
C ARG A 136 2.69 4.01 16.87
N LYS A 137 2.87 3.68 18.15
CA LYS A 137 3.96 4.21 18.97
C LYS A 137 5.33 3.82 18.40
N ASN A 138 5.52 2.57 17.99
CA ASN A 138 6.77 2.09 17.39
C ASN A 138 7.08 2.80 16.06
N MET A 139 6.06 3.03 15.23
CA MET A 139 6.20 3.78 13.98
C MET A 139 6.62 5.24 14.24
N ILE A 140 5.97 5.91 15.19
CA ILE A 140 6.32 7.29 15.58
C ILE A 140 7.74 7.36 16.14
N ASN A 141 8.11 6.44 17.04
CA ASN A 141 9.44 6.39 17.64
C ASN A 141 10.55 6.06 16.61
N SER A 142 10.19 5.47 15.48
CA SER A 142 11.10 5.19 14.38
C SER A 142 11.19 6.33 13.36
N ASP A 143 10.51 7.46 13.61
CA ASP A 143 10.53 8.67 12.79
C ASP A 143 10.10 8.44 11.32
N ILE A 144 9.17 7.50 11.09
CA ILE A 144 8.67 7.16 9.76
C ILE A 144 7.30 7.80 9.42
N VAL A 145 6.74 8.60 10.32
CA VAL A 145 5.46 9.29 10.14
C VAL A 145 5.72 10.78 9.96
N ASP A 146 5.53 11.30 8.75
CA ASP A 146 5.70 12.73 8.45
C ASP A 146 4.44 13.55 8.80
N ARG A 147 3.27 13.13 8.30
CA ARG A 147 1.97 13.82 8.53
C ARG A 147 0.80 12.82 8.61
N LEU A 148 -0.26 13.18 9.33
CA LEU A 148 -1.54 12.46 9.44
C LEU A 148 -2.67 13.27 8.80
#